data_AF-A0A950XJI6-F1
#
_entry.id   AF-A0A950XJI6-F1
#
_cell.length_a   1.000
_cell.length_b   1.000
_cell.length_c   1.000
_cell.angle_alpha   90.00
_cell.angle_beta   90.00
_cell.angle_gamma   90.00
#
_symmetry.space_group_name_H-M   'P 1'
#
loop_
_entity.id
_entity.type
_entity.pdbx_description
1 polymer ?
#
loop_
_entity_poly.entity_id
_entity_poly.type
_entity_poly.pdbx_seq_one_letter_code
_entity_poly.pdbx_strand_id
1 'polypeptide(L)'
;MARADTTVTNLQLEQVMLALIPLVSEITKVLAAFALLGFFWGGTMFIWNAGNEKKREQGKYVFLWGIIGFFVLLTIDGIVATLQNTFSLGGLHPIIPPSADISHYNVGNAGGQSGNPPTDTGGGW
;
A
#
# COMPACT_ATOMS: atom_id res chain seq x y z
N MET A 1 -21.59 -38.04 5.81
CA MET A 1 -20.19 -37.67 5.50
C MET A 1 -20.17 -36.58 4.42
N ALA A 2 -20.81 -35.42 4.63
CA ALA A 2 -21.12 -34.46 3.55
C ALA A 2 -20.83 -32.98 3.93
N ARG A 3 -19.64 -32.70 4.48
CA ARG A 3 -19.27 -31.33 4.89
C ARG A 3 -17.80 -30.93 4.65
N ALA A 4 -17.04 -31.72 3.88
CA ALA A 4 -15.63 -31.42 3.63
C ALA A 4 -15.37 -30.62 2.34
N ASP A 5 -16.23 -30.72 1.31
CA ASP A 5 -15.96 -30.14 -0.01
C ASP A 5 -16.38 -28.66 -0.17
N THR A 6 -17.36 -28.18 0.58
CA THR A 6 -17.81 -26.79 0.44
C THR A 6 -16.80 -25.80 1.02
N THR A 7 -16.05 -26.14 2.06
CA THR A 7 -15.05 -25.22 2.62
C THR A 7 -13.83 -25.05 1.71
N VAL A 8 -13.29 -26.13 1.11
CA VAL A 8 -12.11 -26.03 0.21
C VAL A 8 -12.42 -25.33 -1.12
N THR A 9 -13.63 -25.48 -1.65
CA THR A 9 -14.05 -24.77 -2.88
C THR A 9 -14.25 -23.28 -2.62
N ASN A 10 -14.84 -22.88 -1.49
CA ASN A 10 -14.99 -21.45 -1.14
C ASN A 10 -13.64 -20.76 -0.87
N LEU A 11 -12.67 -21.46 -0.27
CA LEU A 11 -11.33 -20.90 -0.01
C LEU A 11 -10.54 -20.60 -1.30
N GLN A 12 -10.71 -21.39 -2.36
CA GLN A 12 -10.05 -21.17 -3.65
C GLN A 12 -10.56 -19.91 -4.35
N LEU A 13 -11.88 -19.66 -4.31
CA LEU A 13 -12.47 -18.44 -4.87
C LEU A 13 -12.07 -17.19 -4.07
N GLU A 14 -12.00 -17.28 -2.74
CA GLU A 14 -11.55 -16.15 -1.92
C GLU A 14 -10.06 -15.83 -2.16
N GLN A 15 -9.20 -16.84 -2.34
CA GLN A 15 -7.79 -16.61 -2.68
C GLN A 15 -7.60 -15.95 -4.05
N VAL A 16 -8.40 -16.31 -5.06
CA VAL A 16 -8.34 -15.67 -6.39
C VAL A 16 -8.80 -14.21 -6.31
N MET A 17 -9.90 -13.93 -5.60
CA MET A 17 -10.40 -12.56 -5.44
C MET A 17 -9.42 -11.67 -4.66
N LEU A 18 -8.78 -12.20 -3.61
CA LEU A 18 -7.82 -11.47 -2.78
C LEU A 18 -6.46 -11.26 -3.48
N ALA A 19 -6.07 -12.12 -4.42
CA ALA A 19 -4.82 -11.98 -5.17
C ALA A 19 -4.89 -10.96 -6.32
N LEU A 20 -6.09 -10.72 -6.88
CA LEU A 20 -6.26 -9.83 -8.04
C LEU A 20 -6.27 -8.33 -7.66
N ILE A 21 -6.83 -7.98 -6.50
CA ILE A 21 -6.94 -6.60 -6.02
C ILE A 21 -5.57 -5.90 -5.87
N PRO A 22 -4.54 -6.48 -5.21
CA PRO A 22 -3.25 -5.81 -5.05
C PRO A 22 -2.49 -5.69 -6.37
N LEU A 23 -2.65 -6.65 -7.29
CA LEU A 23 -1.98 -6.62 -8.60
C LEU A 23 -2.45 -5.41 -9.43
N VAL A 24 -3.76 -5.15 -9.45
CA VAL A 24 -4.33 -4.00 -10.17
C VAL A 24 -3.89 -2.67 -9.53
N SER A 25 -3.83 -2.60 -8.19
CA SER A 25 -3.38 -1.38 -7.50
C SER A 25 -1.92 -1.04 -7.79
N GLU A 26 -1.01 -2.02 -7.74
CA GLU A 26 0.41 -1.77 -8.02
C GLU A 26 0.67 -1.42 -9.49
N ILE A 27 0.02 -2.11 -10.43
CA ILE A 27 0.13 -1.78 -11.85
C ILE A 27 -0.41 -0.37 -12.12
N THR A 28 -1.51 0.03 -11.48
CA THR A 28 -2.10 1.37 -11.66
C THR A 28 -1.16 2.48 -11.19
N LYS A 29 -0.48 2.31 -10.04
CA LYS A 29 0.52 3.27 -9.54
C LYS A 29 1.70 3.44 -10.51
N VAL A 30 2.17 2.32 -11.07
CA VAL A 30 3.23 2.33 -12.08
C VAL A 30 2.77 3.06 -13.35
N LEU A 31 1.57 2.76 -13.86
CA LEU A 31 0.98 3.44 -15.01
C LEU A 31 0.77 4.94 -14.75
N ALA A 32 0.38 5.34 -13.53
CA ALA A 32 0.24 6.74 -13.15
C ALA A 32 1.59 7.48 -13.23
N ALA A 33 2.69 6.86 -12.79
CA ALA A 33 4.03 7.43 -12.92
C ALA A 33 4.44 7.60 -14.40
N PHE A 34 4.21 6.58 -15.24
CA PHE A 34 4.47 6.68 -16.67
C PHE A 34 3.57 7.69 -17.39
N ALA A 35 2.31 7.83 -16.97
CA ALA A 35 1.38 8.82 -17.51
C ALA A 35 1.81 10.24 -17.16
N LEU A 36 2.30 10.48 -15.94
CA LEU A 36 2.88 11.76 -15.54
C LEU A 36 4.09 12.10 -16.41
N LEU A 37 4.96 11.12 -16.66
CA LEU A 37 6.13 11.30 -17.53
C LEU A 37 5.73 11.58 -18.98
N GLY A 38 4.72 10.87 -19.49
CA GLY A 38 4.14 11.09 -20.82
C GLY A 38 3.44 12.45 -20.97
N PHE A 39 2.81 12.95 -19.90
CA PHE A 39 2.23 14.28 -19.85
C PHE A 39 3.28 15.37 -20.01
N PHE A 40 4.39 15.27 -19.27
CA PHE A 40 5.51 16.20 -19.42
C PHE A 40 6.20 16.07 -20.78
N TRP A 41 6.33 14.86 -21.34
CA TRP A 41 6.88 14.65 -22.68
C TRP A 41 6.01 15.28 -23.78
N GLY A 42 4.69 15.09 -23.72
CA GLY A 42 3.75 15.69 -24.68
C GLY A 42 3.71 17.22 -24.60
N GLY A 43 3.73 17.77 -23.38
CA GLY A 43 3.73 19.22 -23.15
C GLY A 43 5.04 19.90 -23.53
N THR A 44 6.19 19.29 -23.23
CA THR A 44 7.50 19.86 -23.60
C THR A 44 7.72 19.84 -25.11
N MET A 45 7.25 18.81 -25.82
CA MET A 45 7.30 18.75 -27.29
C MET A 45 6.43 19.81 -27.96
N PHE A 46 5.36 20.24 -27.29
CA PHE A 46 4.52 21.35 -27.73
C PHE A 46 5.24 22.71 -27.56
N ILE A 47 5.94 22.92 -26.45
CA ILE A 47 6.76 24.13 -26.22
C ILE A 47 7.92 24.20 -27.24
N TRP A 48 8.62 23.09 -27.50
CA TRP A 48 9.82 23.11 -28.37
C TRP A 48 9.49 23.42 -29.83
N ASN A 49 8.28 23.07 -30.30
CA ASN A 49 7.83 23.34 -31.66
C ASN A 49 7.03 24.66 -31.80
N ALA A 50 7.03 25.51 -30.78
CA ALA A 50 6.23 26.75 -30.74
C ALA A 50 6.58 27.78 -31.84
N GLY A 51 7.74 27.65 -32.50
CA GLY A 51 8.19 28.55 -33.57
C GLY A 51 7.54 28.33 -34.95
N ASN A 52 6.68 27.31 -35.13
CA ASN A 52 6.03 27.02 -36.40
C ASN A 52 4.51 26.89 -36.20
N GLU A 53 3.73 27.81 -36.80
CA GLU A 53 2.26 27.91 -36.59
C GLU A 53 1.52 26.59 -36.81
N LYS A 54 1.93 25.78 -37.81
CA LYS A 54 1.32 24.46 -38.07
C LYS A 54 1.59 23.45 -36.97
N LYS A 55 2.80 23.46 -36.40
CA LYS A 55 3.15 22.56 -35.30
C LYS A 55 2.59 23.04 -33.96
N ARG A 56 2.30 24.34 -33.82
CA ARG A 56 1.61 24.89 -32.65
C ARG A 56 0.18 24.35 -32.57
N GLU A 57 -0.56 24.38 -33.67
CA GLU A 57 -1.94 23.90 -33.63
C GLU A 57 -2.02 22.38 -33.36
N GLN A 58 -1.14 21.61 -33.98
CA GLN A 58 -1.03 20.17 -33.72
C GLN A 58 -0.61 19.87 -32.28
N GLY A 59 0.36 20.59 -31.73
CA GLY A 59 0.80 20.36 -30.37
C GLY A 59 -0.23 20.77 -29.31
N LYS A 60 -1.09 21.76 -29.56
CA LYS A 60 -2.26 22.06 -28.70
C LYS A 60 -3.22 20.87 -28.65
N TYR A 61 -3.49 20.26 -29.81
CA TYR A 61 -4.34 19.08 -29.89
C TYR A 61 -3.75 17.88 -29.15
N VAL A 62 -2.46 17.61 -29.35
CA VAL A 62 -1.77 16.51 -28.65
C VAL A 62 -1.70 16.74 -27.14
N PHE A 63 -1.44 17.97 -26.71
CA PHE A 63 -1.43 18.33 -25.29
C PHE A 63 -2.81 18.19 -24.65
N LEU A 64 -3.87 18.61 -25.35
CA LEU A 64 -5.24 18.48 -24.87
C LEU A 64 -5.67 17.00 -24.74
N TRP A 65 -5.30 16.16 -25.71
CA TRP A 65 -5.49 14.71 -25.62
C TRP A 65 -4.70 14.09 -24.44
N GLY A 66 -3.50 14.60 -24.16
CA GLY A 66 -2.72 14.21 -22.99
C GLY A 66 -3.39 14.57 -21.66
N ILE A 67 -3.94 15.79 -21.55
CA ILE A 67 -4.70 16.23 -20.35
C ILE A 67 -5.92 15.33 -20.13
N ILE A 68 -6.68 15.05 -21.19
CA ILE A 68 -7.88 14.21 -21.10
C ILE A 68 -7.50 12.80 -20.64
N GLY A 69 -6.46 12.20 -21.22
CA GLY A 69 -5.97 10.89 -20.79
C GLY A 69 -5.48 10.86 -19.34
N PHE A 70 -4.76 11.90 -18.92
CA PHE A 70 -4.28 12.03 -17.55
C PHE A 70 -5.42 12.18 -16.54
N PHE A 71 -6.43 12.99 -16.88
CA PHE A 71 -7.60 13.20 -16.03
C PHE A 71 -8.38 11.90 -15.78
N VAL A 72 -8.59 11.08 -16.82
CA VAL A 72 -9.30 9.79 -16.69
C VAL A 72 -8.53 8.82 -15.79
N LEU A 73 -7.21 8.71 -15.95
CA LEU A 73 -6.36 7.82 -15.13
C LEU A 73 -6.39 8.23 -13.65
N LEU A 74 -6.20 9.51 -13.35
CA LEU A 74 -6.27 10.02 -11.97
C LEU A 74 -7.66 9.88 -11.37
N THR A 75 -8.71 10.05 -12.17
CA THR A 75 -10.09 9.96 -11.70
C THR A 75 -10.44 8.54 -11.27
N ILE A 76 -10.05 7.53 -12.06
CA ILE A 76 -10.31 6.13 -11.72
C ILE A 76 -9.57 5.76 -10.43
N ASP A 77 -8.29 6.09 -10.31
CA ASP A 77 -7.50 5.78 -9.10
C ASP A 77 -8.01 6.55 -7.86
N GLY A 78 -8.36 7.84 -8.01
CA GLY A 78 -8.92 8.65 -6.93
C GLY A 78 -10.28 8.15 -6.45
N ILE A 79 -11.15 7.70 -7.36
CA ILE A 79 -12.44 7.10 -7.01
C ILE A 79 -12.22 5.74 -6.34
N VAL A 80 -11.36 4.88 -6.89
CA VAL A 80 -11.06 3.56 -6.30
C VAL A 80 -10.49 3.70 -4.89
N ALA A 81 -9.53 4.61 -4.67
CA ALA A 81 -8.98 4.89 -3.33
C ALA A 81 -10.06 5.40 -2.36
N THR A 82 -10.94 6.27 -2.84
CA THR A 82 -12.07 6.80 -2.04
C THR A 82 -13.05 5.69 -1.67
N LEU A 83 -13.36 4.77 -2.60
CA LEU A 83 -14.22 3.63 -2.34
C LEU A 83 -13.57 2.65 -1.34
N GLN A 84 -12.28 2.36 -1.48
CA GLN A 84 -11.55 1.52 -0.52
C GLN A 84 -11.57 2.10 0.90
N ASN A 85 -11.37 3.42 1.03
CA ASN A 85 -11.40 4.12 2.30
C ASN A 85 -12.82 4.22 2.88
N THR A 86 -13.83 4.47 2.04
CA THR A 86 -15.23 4.62 2.45
C THR A 86 -15.85 3.30 2.90
N PHE A 87 -15.53 2.20 2.22
CA PHE A 87 -16.02 0.87 2.57
C PHE A 87 -15.11 0.14 3.57
N SER A 88 -14.08 0.80 4.11
CA SER A 88 -13.13 0.22 5.08
C SER A 88 -12.56 -1.14 4.63
N LEU A 89 -12.40 -1.35 3.32
CA LEU A 89 -11.80 -2.57 2.77
C LEU A 89 -10.29 -2.67 3.06
N GLY A 90 -9.69 -1.62 3.63
CA GLY A 90 -8.35 -1.63 4.24
C GLY A 90 -8.29 -2.23 5.66
N GLY A 91 -9.41 -2.74 6.18
CA GLY A 91 -9.55 -3.38 7.48
C GLY A 91 -9.25 -4.88 7.52
N LEU A 92 -8.64 -5.47 6.48
CA LEU A 92 -7.83 -6.68 6.67
C LEU A 92 -6.55 -6.26 7.39
N HIS A 93 -6.70 -5.82 8.64
CA HIS A 93 -5.64 -5.91 9.63
C HIS A 93 -5.13 -7.34 9.48
N PRO A 94 -3.87 -7.57 9.03
CA PRO A 94 -3.28 -8.87 9.25
C PRO A 94 -3.50 -9.11 10.73
N ILE A 95 -4.18 -10.20 11.11
CA ILE A 95 -4.24 -10.62 12.51
C ILE A 95 -2.78 -10.96 12.87
N ILE A 96 -1.96 -9.93 13.07
CA ILE A 96 -0.86 -9.95 13.98
C ILE A 96 -1.63 -9.99 15.29
N PRO A 97 -1.71 -11.16 15.97
CA PRO A 97 -2.19 -11.14 17.34
C PRO A 97 -1.43 -10.00 18.02
N PRO A 98 -2.12 -9.07 18.71
CA PRO A 98 -1.46 -7.98 19.42
C PRO A 98 -0.30 -8.62 20.14
N SER A 99 0.91 -8.21 19.74
CA SER A 99 2.20 -8.84 20.08
C SER A 99 2.03 -9.85 21.19
N ALA A 100 2.28 -11.15 20.95
CA ALA A 100 2.68 -12.02 22.04
C ALA A 100 3.69 -11.21 22.83
N ASP A 101 3.29 -10.79 24.03
CA ASP A 101 3.95 -9.73 24.75
C ASP A 101 5.34 -10.23 25.09
N ILE A 102 6.32 -9.89 24.26
CA ILE A 102 7.73 -10.16 24.51
C ILE A 102 8.36 -9.00 25.30
N SER A 103 7.57 -8.06 25.82
CA SER A 103 8.07 -7.06 26.76
C SER A 103 8.58 -7.69 28.07
N HIS A 104 8.36 -8.98 28.29
CA HIS A 104 8.98 -9.75 29.37
C HIS A 104 10.26 -10.53 28.98
N TYR A 105 10.71 -10.52 27.72
CA TYR A 105 12.06 -10.97 27.40
C TYR A 105 12.99 -9.76 27.37
N ASN A 106 13.39 -9.31 28.56
CA ASN A 106 14.44 -8.30 28.70
C ASN A 106 15.79 -8.91 28.23
N VAL A 107 16.04 -8.85 26.93
CA VAL A 107 17.37 -9.02 26.33
C VAL A 107 18.16 -7.75 26.68
N GLY A 108 18.78 -7.74 27.87
CA GLY A 108 19.47 -6.54 28.32
C GLY A 108 20.19 -6.57 29.67
N ASN A 109 20.15 -7.65 30.46
CA ASN A 109 21.01 -7.74 31.65
C ASN A 109 21.57 -9.15 31.88
N ALA A 110 22.27 -9.68 30.86
CA ALA A 110 23.22 -10.76 31.08
C ALA A 110 24.54 -10.16 31.60
N GLY A 111 24.55 -9.71 32.85
CA GLY A 111 25.77 -9.19 33.48
C GLY A 111 25.56 -8.30 34.69
N GLY A 112 25.49 -8.90 35.88
CA GLY A 112 25.95 -8.24 37.11
C GLY A 112 24.90 -7.61 38.02
N GLN A 113 24.43 -8.39 39.00
CA GLN A 113 24.00 -8.00 40.35
C GLN A 113 23.80 -9.34 41.09
N SER A 114 24.72 -9.91 41.89
CA SER A 114 25.68 -9.39 42.87
C SER A 114 25.06 -8.49 43.94
N GLY A 115 24.73 -9.12 45.09
CA GLY A 115 24.48 -8.51 46.42
C GLY A 115 23.01 -8.50 46.82
N ASN A 116 22.52 -9.12 47.90
CA ASN A 116 23.06 -9.89 49.03
C ASN A 116 21.99 -10.94 49.45
N PRO A 117 22.36 -12.06 50.11
CA PRO A 117 21.36 -12.90 50.77
C PRO A 117 20.69 -12.16 51.94
N PRO A 118 19.41 -12.45 52.26
CA PRO A 118 18.76 -11.89 53.45
C PRO A 118 19.52 -12.34 54.71
N THR A 119 20.16 -11.39 55.41
CA THR A 119 20.68 -11.60 56.75
C THR A 119 19.55 -11.38 57.76
N ASP A 120 18.78 -12.42 58.06
CA ASP A 120 18.00 -12.47 59.31
C ASP A 120 18.80 -13.25 60.35
N THR A 121 19.68 -12.52 61.05
CA THR A 121 20.36 -12.96 62.27
C THR A 121 19.99 -11.98 63.37
N GLY A 122 19.14 -12.37 64.31
CA GLY A 122 18.99 -11.62 65.56
C GLY A 122 17.67 -11.82 66.29
N GLY A 123 17.69 -12.68 67.30
CA GLY A 123 16.53 -13.04 68.11
C GLY A 123 15.95 -11.93 68.99
N GLY A 124 14.72 -12.17 69.42
CA GLY A 124 14.06 -11.56 70.56
C GLY A 124 13.18 -12.64 71.19
N TRP A 125 13.42 -12.89 72.48
CA TRP A 125 12.87 -13.90 73.38
C TRP A 125 11.42 -14.36 73.14
#